data_AF-A0A227J197-F1
#
_entry.id   AF-A0A227J197-F1
#
_cell.length_a   1.000
_cell.length_b   1.000
_cell.length_c   1.000
_cell.angle_alpha   90.00
_cell.angle_beta   90.00
_cell.angle_gamma   90.00
#
_symmetry.space_group_name_H-M   'P 1'
#
loop_
_entity.id
_entity.type
_entity.pdbx_description
1 polymer ?
#
loop_
_entity_poly.entity_id
_entity_poly.type
_entity_poly.pdbx_seq_one_letter_code
_entity_poly.pdbx_strand_id
1 'polypeptide(L)' 'PEYVQAFLAKLPSQLKDNAYRLTLRDGDIVWTNTKTGEEYDSEPEAGVFRRLGAWFSGILPIEDQL' A
#
# COMPACT_ATOMS: atom_id res chain seq x y z
N PRO A 1 -9.16 11.51 14.74
CA PRO A 1 -8.40 12.77 14.97
C PRO A 1 -8.25 13.59 13.68
N GLU A 2 -8.11 14.92 13.77
CA GLU A 2 -7.99 15.81 12.59
C GLU A 2 -6.79 15.45 11.70
N TYR A 3 -5.65 15.07 12.30
CA TYR A 3 -4.45 14.67 11.56
C TYR A 3 -4.67 13.43 10.67
N VAL A 4 -5.55 12.50 11.08
CA VAL A 4 -5.88 11.29 10.31
C VAL A 4 -6.68 11.68 9.07
N GLN A 5 -7.69 12.55 9.22
CA GLN A 5 -8.53 13.01 8.12
C GLN A 5 -7.71 13.77 7.06
N ALA A 6 -6.79 14.64 7.52
CA ALA A 6 -5.90 15.39 6.64
C ALA A 6 -4.93 14.47 5.87
N PHE A 7 -4.48 13.38 6.50
CA PHE A 7 -3.64 12.37 5.85
C PHE A 7 -4.45 11.57 4.81
N LEU A 8 -5.63 11.06 5.19
CA LEU A 8 -6.50 10.30 4.28
C LEU A 8 -6.91 11.09 3.04
N ALA A 9 -7.10 12.41 3.16
CA ALA A 9 -7.38 13.28 2.01
C ALA A 9 -6.22 13.36 1.00
N LYS A 10 -4.97 13.17 1.45
CA LYS A 10 -3.76 13.20 0.61
C LYS A 10 -3.31 11.81 0.17
N LEU A 11 -3.83 10.76 0.80
CA LEU A 11 -3.45 9.38 0.52
C LEU A 11 -3.65 8.99 -0.96
N PRO A 12 -4.76 9.35 -1.65
CA PRO A 12 -4.95 8.97 -3.05
C PRO A 12 -3.88 9.54 -4.00
N SER A 13 -3.39 10.76 -3.76
CA SER A 13 -2.32 11.34 -4.58
C SER A 13 -0.97 10.69 -4.26
N GLN A 14 -0.69 10.39 -2.99
CA GLN A 14 0.54 9.72 -2.59
C GLN A 14 0.62 8.26 -3.04
N LEU A 15 -0.52 7.55 -3.11
CA LEU A 15 -0.57 6.18 -3.61
C LEU A 15 -0.23 6.09 -5.10
N LYS A 16 -0.58 7.09 -5.93
CA LYS A 16 -0.23 7.07 -7.36
C LYS A 16 1.28 6.94 -7.61
N ASP A 17 2.08 7.55 -6.76
CA ASP A 17 3.54 7.61 -6.94
C ASP A 17 4.30 6.48 -6.23
N ASN A 18 3.66 5.81 -5.26
CA ASN A 18 4.33 4.88 -4.34
C ASN A 18 3.64 3.53 -4.18
N ALA A 19 2.48 3.31 -4.82
CA ALA A 19 1.76 2.05 -4.74
C ALA A 19 2.15 1.11 -5.87
N TYR A 20 2.03 -0.18 -5.57
CA TYR A 20 2.04 -1.24 -6.57
C TYR A 20 0.62 -1.71 -6.82
N ARG A 21 0.25 -1.83 -8.09
CA ARG A 21 -0.98 -2.51 -8.49
C ARG A 21 -0.73 -4.00 -8.49
N LEU A 22 -1.58 -4.75 -7.80
CA LEU A 22 -1.53 -6.20 -7.79
C LEU A 22 -2.46 -6.79 -8.86
N THR A 23 -1.94 -7.76 -9.61
CA THR A 23 -2.74 -8.55 -10.57
C THR A 23 -2.42 -10.02 -10.43
N LEU A 24 -3.43 -10.88 -10.56
CA LEU A 24 -3.26 -12.33 -10.60
C LEU A 24 -3.13 -12.76 -12.07
N ARG A 25 -2.02 -13.43 -12.41
CA ARG A 25 -1.79 -14.01 -13.75
C ARG A 25 -1.34 -15.44 -13.57
N ASP A 26 -2.08 -16.38 -14.16
CA ASP A 26 -1.78 -17.82 -14.12
C ASP A 26 -1.59 -18.41 -12.70
N GLY A 27 -2.22 -17.80 -11.69
CA GLY A 27 -2.11 -18.20 -10.28
C GLY A 27 -1.02 -17.46 -9.50
N ASP A 28 -0.19 -16.67 -10.17
CA ASP A 28 0.89 -15.89 -9.56
C ASP A 28 0.53 -14.42 -9.41
N ILE A 29 1.08 -13.79 -8.36
CA ILE A 29 0.90 -12.36 -8.08
C ILE A 29 1.95 -11.57 -8.87
N VAL A 30 1.49 -10.66 -9.71
CA VAL A 30 2.33 -9.70 -10.42
C VAL A 30 2.14 -8.32 -9.81
N TRP A 31 3.25 -7.71 -9.41
CA TRP A 31 3.33 -6.35 -8.86
C TRP A 31 3.67 -5.37 -9.98
N THR A 32 2.76 -4.47 -10.33
CA THR A 32 3.07 -3.39 -11.28
C THR A 32 3.31 -2.08 -10.54
N ASN A 33 4.48 -1.48 -10.72
CA ASN A 33 4.75 -0.12 -10.26
C ASN A 33 3.83 0.86 -11.02
N THR A 34 2.96 1.59 -10.32
CA THR A 34 1.99 2.49 -10.99
C THR A 34 2.62 3.73 -11.62
N LYS A 35 3.86 4.06 -11.23
CA LYS A 35 4.61 5.20 -11.74
C LYS A 35 5.45 4.86 -12.97
N THR A 36 6.17 3.74 -12.96
CA THR A 36 7.09 3.34 -14.04
C THR A 36 6.48 2.31 -15.01
N GLY A 37 5.47 1.57 -14.56
CA GLY A 37 4.89 0.44 -15.31
C GLY A 37 5.71 -0.85 -15.22
N GLU A 38 6.81 -0.85 -14.46
CA GLU A 38 7.65 -2.04 -14.25
C GLU A 38 6.87 -3.12 -13.50
N GLU A 39 7.07 -4.37 -13.93
CA GLU A 39 6.42 -5.54 -13.35
C GLU A 39 7.42 -6.42 -12.61
N TYR A 40 7.02 -6.90 -11.45
CA TYR A 40 7.79 -7.81 -10.62
C TYR A 40 6.95 -9.06 -10.35
N ASP A 41 7.58 -10.22 -10.48
CA ASP A 41 7.03 -11.56 -10.15
C ASP A 41 7.16 -11.89 -8.65
N SER A 42 7.84 -11.03 -7.91
CA SER A 42 8.12 -11.14 -6.50
C SER A 42 7.97 -9.76 -5.85
N GLU A 43 7.75 -9.72 -4.53
CA GLU A 43 7.54 -8.47 -3.82
C GLU A 43 8.73 -7.51 -3.99
N PRO A 44 8.54 -6.32 -4.59
CA PRO A 44 9.63 -5.37 -4.80
C PRO A 44 10.07 -4.74 -3.47
N GLU A 45 11.34 -4.96 -3.11
CA GLU A 45 12.00 -4.63 -1.84
C GLU A 45 11.11 -4.68 -0.59
N ALA A 46 11.32 -5.73 0.24
CA ALA A 46 10.66 -5.97 1.53
C ALA A 46 10.67 -4.80 2.54
N GLY A 47 11.37 -3.69 2.27
CA GLY A 47 11.32 -2.46 3.04
C GLY A 47 10.05 -1.62 2.79
N VAL A 48 9.46 -1.67 1.60
CA VAL A 48 8.28 -0.85 1.24
C VAL A 48 7.00 -1.41 1.90
N PHE A 49 6.76 -2.72 1.81
CA PHE A 49 5.61 -3.33 2.50
C PHE A 49 5.78 -3.42 4.01
N ARG A 50 7.01 -3.54 4.55
CA ARG A 50 7.24 -3.40 6.00
C ARG A 50 6.80 -2.01 6.51
N ARG A 51 7.03 -0.95 5.72
CA ARG A 51 6.55 0.40 6.06
C ARG A 51 5.04 0.52 5.92
N LEU A 52 4.44 -0.06 4.87
CA LEU A 52 2.99 -0.07 4.69
C LEU A 52 2.29 -0.88 5.80
N GLY A 53 2.77 -2.07 6.15
CA GLY A 53 2.20 -2.91 7.22
C GLY A 53 2.25 -2.22 8.58
N ALA A 54 3.34 -1.52 8.91
CA ALA A 54 3.43 -0.71 10.12
C ALA A 54 2.42 0.46 10.14
N TRP A 55 2.15 1.07 8.98
CA TRP A 55 1.10 2.10 8.83
C TRP A 55 -0.31 1.52 8.89
N PHE A 56 -0.56 0.35 8.28
CA PHE A 56 -1.85 -0.35 8.36
C PHE A 56 -2.20 -0.75 9.79
N SER A 57 -1.22 -1.21 10.59
CA SER A 57 -1.43 -1.49 12.02
C SER A 57 -1.80 -0.25 12.85
N GLY A 58 -1.49 0.97 12.39
CA GLY A 58 -1.82 2.22 13.08
C GLY A 58 -3.09 2.93 12.58
N ILE A 59 -3.62 2.57 11.40
CA ILE A 59 -4.84 3.16 10.79
C ILE A 59 -6.05 2.22 10.90
N LEU A 60 -5.84 0.92 11.12
CA LEU A 60 -6.95 0.00 11.40
C LEU A 60 -7.48 0.25 12.83
N PRO A 61 -8.80 0.49 13.00
CA PRO A 61 -9.41 0.64 14.32
C PRO A 61 -9.43 -0.73 15.01
N ILE A 62 -8.34 -1.09 15.66
CA ILE A 62 -8.30 -2.20 16.64
C ILE A 62 -8.95 -1.79 17.98
N GLU A 63 -9.24 -0.51 18.17
CA GLU A 63 -9.79 0.05 19.42
C GLU A 63 -11.30 -0.21 19.59
N ASP A 64 -12.03 -0.56 18.52
CA ASP A 64 -13.47 -0.92 18.58
C ASP A 64 -13.68 -2.45 18.69
N GLN A 65 -12.61 -3.22 18.92
CA GLN A 65 -12.64 -4.68 19.04
C GLN A 65 -12.43 -5.18 20.49
N LEU A 66 -12.84 -4.37 21.48
CA LEU A 66 -12.98 -4.78 22.89
C LEU A 66 -14.30 -4.29 23.48
#